data_AF-A0A2D7CT02-F1
#
_entry.id   AF-A0A2D7CT02-F1
#
_cell.length_a   1.000
_cell.length_b   1.000
_cell.length_c   1.000
_cell.angle_alpha   90.00
_cell.angle_beta   90.00
_cell.angle_gamma   90.00
#
_symmetry.space_group_name_H-M   'P 1'
#
loop_
_entity.id
_entity.type
_entity.pdbx_description
1 polymer ?
#
loop_
_entity_poly.entity_id
_entity_poly.type
_entity_poly.pdbx_seq_one_letter_code
_entity_poly.pdbx_strand_id
1 'polypeptide(L)' 'MIPVRCFTCNNMLGHLYAGVEAGAQIDHNYFQKHKIDRYCCRKVLTTHVDIYRNSFQVHDQSFFTLKKHNEVELILSTK' A
#
# COMPACT_ATOMS: atom_id res chain seq x y z
N MET A 1 1.45 1.12 -1.32
CA MET A 1 0.25 0.53 -1.98
C MET A 1 -1.03 1.23 -1.53
N ILE A 2 -1.85 1.72 -2.49
CA ILE A 2 -3.16 2.35 -2.24
C ILE A 2 -4.32 1.39 -2.61
N PRO A 3 -5.51 1.49 -2.00
CA PRO A 3 -6.69 0.77 -2.48
C PRO A 3 -6.98 1.05 -3.95
N VAL A 4 -7.15 -0.02 -4.75
CA VAL A 4 -7.47 0.10 -6.19
C VAL A 4 -8.83 0.79 -6.41
N ARG A 5 -9.78 0.56 -5.50
CA ARG A 5 -11.13 1.14 -5.52
C ARG A 5 -11.47 1.78 -4.18
N CYS A 6 -12.43 2.71 -4.19
CA CYS A 6 -12.97 3.28 -2.96
C CYS A 6 -13.86 2.28 -2.22
N PHE A 7 -13.69 2.19 -0.90
CA PHE A 7 -14.46 1.30 -0.03
C PHE A 7 -15.98 1.57 -0.01
N THR A 8 -16.41 2.80 -0.32
CA THR A 8 -17.83 3.18 -0.28
C THR A 8 -18.44 3.27 -1.68
N CYS A 9 -17.82 4.04 -2.57
CA CYS A 9 -18.37 4.32 -3.91
C CYS A 9 -17.98 3.27 -4.96
N ASN A 10 -17.04 2.37 -4.65
CA ASN A 10 -16.41 1.41 -5.57
C ASN A 10 -15.77 2.02 -6.83
N ASN A 11 -15.64 3.36 -6.87
CA ASN A 11 -14.98 4.06 -7.96
C ASN A 11 -13.49 3.68 -8.01
N MET A 12 -12.92 3.60 -9.21
CA MET A 12 -11.53 3.21 -9.41
C MET A 12 -10.59 4.39 -9.10
N LEU A 13 -9.66 4.21 -8.17
CA LEU A 13 -8.77 5.28 -7.66
C LEU A 13 -7.28 4.95 -7.78
N GLY A 14 -6.89 3.67 -7.86
CA GLY A 14 -5.49 3.27 -7.76
C GLY A 14 -4.57 3.92 -8.81
N HIS A 15 -5.06 4.12 -10.03
CA HIS A 15 -4.30 4.73 -11.13
C HIS A 15 -3.94 6.21 -10.87
N LEU A 16 -4.68 6.90 -10.01
CA LEU A 16 -4.45 8.31 -9.70
C LEU A 16 -3.24 8.50 -8.78
N TYR A 17 -2.90 7.50 -7.98
CA TYR A 17 -1.83 7.65 -7.00
C TYR A 17 -0.44 7.78 -7.65
N ALA A 18 -0.25 7.25 -8.86
CA ALA A 18 1.00 7.41 -9.60
C ALA A 18 1.36 8.89 -9.84
N GLY A 19 0.37 9.76 -10.05
CA GLY A 19 0.60 11.20 -10.17
C GLY A 19 1.02 11.84 -8.85
N VAL A 20 0.47 11.36 -7.74
CA VAL A 20 0.83 11.80 -6.39
C VAL A 20 2.25 11.37 -6.05
N GLU A 21 2.64 10.14 -6.38
CA GLU A 21 4.01 9.65 -6.20
C GLU A 21 5.04 10.42 -7.04
N ALA A 22 4.62 10.92 -8.22
CA ALA A 22 5.43 11.80 -9.05
C ALA A 22 5.50 13.26 -8.52
N GLY A 23 4.84 13.56 -7.39
CA GLY A 23 4.90 14.88 -6.73
C GLY A 23 3.68 15.78 -6.96
N ALA A 24 2.58 15.27 -7.53
CA ALA A 24 1.35 16.04 -7.62
C ALA A 24 0.75 16.32 -6.23
N GLN A 25 0.37 17.58 -5.97
CA GLN A 25 -0.34 17.95 -4.75
C GLN A 25 -1.82 17.54 -4.81
N ILE A 26 -2.31 16.93 -3.73
CA ILE A 26 -3.70 16.48 -3.60
C ILE A 26 -4.56 17.65 -3.12
N ASP A 27 -4.95 18.48 -4.08
CA ASP A 27 -5.72 19.70 -3.82
C ASP A 27 -7.10 19.66 -4.50
N HIS A 28 -7.89 20.72 -4.30
CA HIS A 28 -9.17 20.89 -5.00
C HIS A 28 -9.02 20.77 -6.54
N ASN A 29 -7.97 21.37 -7.10
CA ASN A 29 -7.70 21.33 -8.54
C ASN A 29 -7.40 19.91 -9.02
N TYR A 30 -6.71 19.10 -8.20
CA TYR A 30 -6.44 17.70 -8.50
C TYR A 30 -7.74 16.90 -8.61
N PHE A 31 -8.64 17.07 -7.64
CA PHE A 31 -9.94 16.40 -7.66
C PHE A 31 -10.81 16.82 -8.84
N GLN A 32 -10.80 18.12 -9.19
CA GLN A 32 -11.56 18.62 -10.32
C GLN A 32 -11.03 18.09 -11.66
N LYS A 33 -9.70 18.06 -11.84
CA LYS A 33 -9.04 17.49 -13.02
C LYS A 33 -9.42 16.02 -13.23
N HIS A 34 -9.53 15.26 -12.14
CA HIS A 34 -9.85 13.84 -12.17
C HIS A 34 -11.34 13.52 -11.94
N LYS A 35 -12.22 14.54 -11.96
CA LYS A 35 -13.68 14.40 -11.79
C LYS A 35 -14.10 13.61 -10.53
N ILE A 36 -13.43 13.89 -9.41
CA ILE A 36 -13.69 13.24 -8.13
C ILE A 36 -14.57 14.16 -7.27
N ASP A 37 -15.88 13.97 -7.37
CA ASP A 37 -16.86 14.83 -6.69
C ASP A 37 -17.30 14.31 -5.32
N ARG A 38 -17.15 13.01 -5.06
CA ARG A 38 -17.63 12.38 -3.82
C ARG A 38 -16.57 12.42 -2.73
N TYR A 39 -16.97 12.85 -1.54
CA TYR A 39 -16.08 12.94 -0.38
C TYR A 39 -15.46 11.59 0.00
N CYS A 40 -16.21 10.48 -0.16
CA CYS A 40 -15.72 9.14 0.17
C CYS A 40 -14.54 8.73 -0.72
N CYS A 41 -14.55 9.10 -2.00
CA CYS A 41 -13.47 8.81 -2.92
C CYS A 41 -12.29 9.80 -2.69
N ARG A 42 -12.55 11.08 -2.35
CA ARG A 42 -11.52 12.07 -1.97
C ARG A 42 -10.75 11.68 -0.70
N LYS A 43 -11.46 11.22 0.34
CA LYS A 43 -10.88 10.76 1.61
C LYS A 43 -9.80 9.71 1.37
N VAL A 44 -10.06 8.72 0.50
CA VAL A 44 -9.08 7.64 0.21
C VAL A 44 -7.76 8.20 -0.28
N LEU A 45 -7.77 9.22 -1.14
CA LEU A 45 -6.55 9.82 -1.68
C LEU A 45 -5.85 10.71 -0.64
N THR A 46 -6.60 11.57 0.06
CA THR A 46 -6.02 12.51 1.02
C THR A 46 -5.45 11.84 2.27
N THR A 47 -6.09 10.79 2.78
CA THR A 47 -5.68 10.13 4.04
C THR A 47 -4.82 8.89 3.81
N HIS A 48 -4.38 8.63 2.58
CA HIS A 48 -3.54 7.48 2.29
C HIS A 48 -2.14 7.67 2.90
N VAL A 49 -1.66 6.63 3.59
CA VAL A 49 -0.30 6.54 4.12
C VAL A 49 0.29 5.24 3.61
N ASP A 50 1.41 5.33 2.89
CA ASP A 50 2.09 4.14 2.39
C ASP A 50 3.05 3.54 3.42
N ILE A 51 2.53 2.68 4.28
CA ILE A 51 3.32 1.97 5.29
C ILE A 51 4.31 0.97 4.69
N TYR A 52 4.06 0.44 3.48
CA TYR A 52 4.90 -0.59 2.87
C TYR A 52 6.32 -0.08 2.64
N ARG A 53 6.47 1.19 2.24
CA ARG A 53 7.78 1.80 1.97
C ARG A 53 8.71 1.76 3.19
N ASN A 54 8.15 1.87 4.39
CA ASN A 54 8.93 1.82 5.63
C ASN A 54 9.08 0.39 6.15
N SER A 55 8.05 -0.45 6.03
CA SER A 55 8.06 -1.83 6.53
C SER A 55 9.04 -2.74 5.79
N PHE A 56 9.29 -2.51 4.50
CA PHE A 56 10.22 -3.35 3.73
C PHE A 56 11.69 -3.22 4.17
N GLN A 57 12.08 -2.12 4.83
CA GLN A 57 13.45 -1.95 5.34
C GLN A 57 13.83 -2.98 6.40
N VAL A 58 12.85 -3.62 7.05
CA VAL A 58 13.06 -4.58 8.15
C VAL A 58 13.23 -6.02 7.64
N HIS A 59 12.78 -6.32 6.41
CA HIS A 59 12.67 -7.70 5.89
C HIS A 59 13.73 -8.08 4.84
N ASP A 60 14.73 -7.23 4.58
CA ASP A 60 15.89 -7.63 3.75
C ASP A 60 16.80 -8.67 4.43
N GLN A 61 16.49 -9.08 5.66
CA GLN A 61 16.89 -10.40 6.11
C GLN A 61 16.01 -11.43 5.40
N SER A 62 16.56 -12.00 4.32
CA SER A 62 15.93 -13.10 3.61
C SER A 62 15.43 -14.14 4.60
N PHE A 63 14.26 -14.72 4.36
CA PHE A 63 13.74 -15.85 5.16
C PHE A 63 14.79 -16.98 5.29
N PHE A 64 15.72 -17.08 4.33
CA PHE A 64 16.88 -17.99 4.32
C PHE A 64 17.97 -17.63 5.35
N THR A 65 18.10 -16.36 5.75
CA THR A 65 18.99 -15.91 6.82
C THR A 65 18.46 -16.32 8.20
N LEU A 66 17.13 -16.47 8.35
CA LEU A 66 16.50 -16.48 9.66
C LEU A 66 16.48 -17.82 10.41
N LYS A 67 16.80 -18.96 9.79
CA LYS A 67 17.12 -20.21 10.52
C LYS A 67 18.03 -21.12 9.70
N LYS A 68 19.07 -21.68 10.33
CA LYS A 68 19.84 -22.79 9.73
C LYS A 68 18.88 -23.96 9.51
N HIS A 69 18.96 -24.60 8.34
CA HIS A 69 18.12 -25.74 7.93
C HIS A 69 17.93 -26.81 9.04
N ASN A 70 18.96 -27.01 9.86
CA ASN A 70 18.97 -27.96 10.98
C ASN A 70 17.89 -27.69 12.06
N GLU A 71 17.48 -26.44 12.26
CA GLU A 71 16.43 -26.11 13.24
C GLU A 71 15.02 -26.42 12.74
N VAL A 72 14.84 -26.44 11.41
CA VAL A 72 13.54 -26.74 10.79
C VAL A 72 13.24 -28.24 10.88
N GLU A 73 14.24 -29.11 10.73
CA GLU A 73 14.09 -30.56 10.91
C GLU A 73 13.74 -30.95 12.36
N LEU A 74 14.28 -30.24 13.35
CA LEU A 74 13.97 -30.48 14.76
C LEU A 74 12.51 -30.15 15.11
N ILE A 75 11.94 -29.12 14.47
CA ILE A 75 10.53 -28.73 14.61
C ILE A 75 9.61 -29.67 13.82
N LEU A 76 10.07 -30.20 12.68
CA LEU A 76 9.29 -31.13 11.86
C LEU A 76 9.35 -32.58 12.34
N SER A 77 10.38 -32.97 13.10
CA SER A 77 10.48 -34.31 13.72
C SER A 77 9.82 -34.40 15.10
N THR A 78 9.33 -33.28 15.66
CA THR A 78 8.53 -33.26 16.91
C THR A 78 7.04 -33.53 16.66
N LYS A 79 6.74 -34.50 15.78
CA LYS A 79 5.42 -35.13 15.66
C LYS A 79 5.47 -36.56 16.16
#